data_AF-A0A7K4D2B6-F1
#
_entry.id   AF-A0A7K4D2B6-F1
#
_cell.length_a   1.000
_cell.length_b   1.000
_cell.length_c   1.000
_cell.angle_alpha   90.00
_cell.angle_beta   90.00
_cell.angle_gamma   90.00
#
_symmetry.space_group_name_H-M   'P 1'
#
loop_
_entity.id
_entity.type
_entity.pdbx_description
1 polymer ?
#
loop_
_entity_poly.entity_id
_entity_poly.type
_entity_poly.pdbx_seq_one_letter_code
_entity_poly.pdbx_strand_id
1 'polypeptide(L)'
;MAQPLVPDTSVVIDGRVSAKIKAGELKGKRIVVPEAVVAELEAQANHGRDIGLRGLEELRRLSELAKTGKIELEYVGIRPNLDQIKLAGGGEIDAMIRDVALELGASFLTSDQVQSRVAEAMGLDVEYVRPQREAIKPLSLEKYFTEDTLSVHLKEGAVPMAKRGRVGDFSLVRLGERPLSERELRDLSREIYERAKADPEGYVEMEKMGATIIQLGPMRIAIAKPPFSDGLEITAVRPVAKVNFDSYRHNLELKARLKEGQRGILIAGPPGSGKSTFAAGVAEYLLACNYVVKTLESPRDLQVPSEITQYAPLEGSMEASADILLLVRPDYTIYDEVRKTRDFQVFADMRLAGVGMIGVVHANKPIDALQRLLGRVDLGMIPQVVDTVVFIEKGEVTKVLDVEFVVRVPTGMVEADLARPVIVVKDFETGADEYEMYTYGEEIVVMPVCRDDKKPSWRLASREIEKEISHHVRGPFKVEMLTDSSAVIHVPQDEAARVIGKAGKNIDQIERTLGMHIDVRAREEPGLPAPRVEDTSKHLIIWLEGMAGESVDVFVGEEPVFTATVGRRGDIRVAKSSEMAKRIIKRMKAGEEIEVKRARSD
;
A
#
# COMPACT_ATOMS: atom_id res chain seq x y z
N MET A 1 -4.23 -16.32 67.56
CA MET A 1 -4.54 -17.12 66.34
C MET A 1 -3.89 -16.42 65.17
N ALA A 2 -3.37 -17.16 64.18
CA ALA A 2 -2.82 -16.52 62.98
C ALA A 2 -3.94 -15.77 62.24
N GLN A 3 -3.64 -14.57 61.73
CA GLN A 3 -4.58 -13.78 60.96
C GLN A 3 -5.02 -14.56 59.70
N PRO A 4 -6.32 -14.63 59.38
CA PRO A 4 -6.81 -15.32 58.20
C PRO A 4 -6.37 -14.60 56.92
N LEU A 5 -6.23 -15.34 55.83
CA LEU A 5 -5.87 -14.82 54.51
C LEU A 5 -7.09 -14.87 53.58
N VAL A 6 -7.46 -13.74 52.98
CA VAL A 6 -8.51 -13.65 51.96
C VAL A 6 -7.86 -13.36 50.60
N PRO A 7 -7.84 -14.32 49.67
CA PRO A 7 -7.39 -14.08 48.31
C PRO A 7 -8.51 -13.51 47.45
N ASP A 8 -8.16 -12.61 46.52
CA ASP A 8 -9.05 -12.14 45.47
C ASP A 8 -9.08 -13.09 44.26
N THR A 9 -9.91 -12.76 43.26
CA THR A 9 -10.00 -13.56 42.03
C THR A 9 -8.67 -13.61 41.28
N SER A 10 -7.92 -12.50 41.24
CA SER A 10 -6.67 -12.39 40.47
C SER A 10 -5.58 -13.38 40.96
N VAL A 11 -5.37 -13.48 42.28
CA VAL A 11 -4.38 -14.36 42.89
C VAL A 11 -4.76 -15.83 42.81
N VAL A 12 -6.07 -16.13 42.83
CA VAL A 12 -6.58 -17.49 42.63
C VAL A 12 -6.36 -17.93 41.17
N ILE A 13 -6.61 -17.05 40.19
CA ILE A 13 -6.32 -17.34 38.77
C ILE A 13 -4.81 -17.58 38.56
N ASP A 14 -3.96 -16.76 39.19
CA ASP A 14 -2.50 -16.84 39.06
C ASP A 14 -1.86 -18.00 39.85
N GLY A 15 -2.64 -18.78 40.59
CA GLY A 15 -2.15 -19.92 41.37
C GLY A 15 -1.19 -19.56 42.50
N ARG A 16 -1.21 -18.30 42.95
CA ARG A 16 -0.23 -17.77 43.92
C ARG A 16 -0.50 -18.27 45.34
N VAL A 17 -1.76 -18.57 45.65
CA VAL A 17 -2.16 -19.12 46.96
C VAL A 17 -1.49 -20.48 47.19
N SER A 18 -1.62 -21.44 46.27
CA SER A 18 -0.99 -22.76 46.41
C SER A 18 0.53 -22.71 46.31
N ALA A 19 1.10 -21.80 45.51
CA ALA A 19 2.54 -21.58 45.43
C ALA A 19 3.13 -21.14 46.78
N LYS A 20 2.51 -20.17 47.46
CA LYS A 20 2.92 -19.71 48.79
C LYS A 20 2.76 -20.78 49.87
N ILE A 21 1.72 -21.62 49.79
CA ILE A 21 1.57 -22.77 50.69
C ILE A 21 2.72 -23.77 50.49
N LYS A 22 3.10 -24.07 49.24
CA LYS A 22 4.22 -24.98 48.93
C LYS A 22 5.56 -24.44 49.40
N ALA A 23 5.77 -23.12 49.32
CA ALA A 23 6.97 -22.45 49.84
C ALA A 23 7.04 -22.44 51.38
N GLY A 24 5.97 -22.83 52.07
CA GLY A 24 5.89 -22.90 53.54
C GLY A 24 5.45 -21.61 54.22
N GLU A 25 5.17 -20.54 53.45
CA GLU A 25 4.81 -19.21 53.96
C GLU A 25 3.40 -19.17 54.61
N LEU A 26 2.50 -20.06 54.17
CA LEU A 26 1.10 -20.11 54.61
C LEU A 26 0.75 -21.40 55.38
N LYS A 27 1.75 -22.13 55.87
CA LYS A 27 1.53 -23.42 56.53
C LYS A 27 0.72 -23.25 57.82
N GLY A 28 -0.43 -23.94 57.91
CA GLY A 28 -1.33 -23.85 59.06
C GLY A 28 -2.09 -22.52 59.19
N LYS A 29 -2.09 -21.68 58.15
CA LYS A 29 -2.97 -20.50 58.11
C LYS A 29 -4.38 -20.90 57.66
N ARG A 30 -5.37 -20.13 58.13
CA ARG A 30 -6.76 -20.17 57.67
C ARG A 30 -6.91 -19.34 56.40
N ILE A 31 -7.28 -19.98 55.30
CA ILE A 31 -7.54 -19.36 54.00
C ILE A 31 -9.05 -19.29 53.82
N VAL A 32 -9.55 -18.08 53.65
CA VAL A 32 -10.98 -17.79 53.51
C VAL A 32 -11.23 -17.32 52.09
N VAL A 33 -11.84 -18.16 51.26
CA VAL A 33 -12.17 -17.83 49.87
C VAL A 33 -13.58 -17.24 49.81
N PRO A 34 -13.76 -15.99 49.34
CA PRO A 34 -15.08 -15.41 49.21
C PRO A 34 -15.95 -16.16 48.17
N GLU A 35 -17.24 -16.37 48.46
CA GLU A 35 -18.20 -16.95 47.50
C GLU A 35 -18.28 -16.12 46.19
N ALA A 36 -18.01 -14.82 46.28
CA ALA A 36 -17.89 -13.93 45.12
C ALA A 36 -16.79 -14.39 44.13
N VAL A 37 -15.62 -14.83 44.64
CA VAL A 37 -14.53 -15.36 43.81
C VAL A 37 -14.96 -16.64 43.10
N VAL A 38 -15.64 -17.55 43.82
CA VAL A 38 -16.12 -18.81 43.25
C VAL A 38 -17.15 -18.57 42.14
N ALA A 39 -18.11 -17.68 42.40
CA ALA A 39 -19.16 -17.34 41.45
C ALA A 39 -18.61 -16.67 40.19
N GLU A 40 -17.61 -15.79 40.33
CA GLU A 40 -16.93 -15.17 39.21
C GLU A 40 -16.20 -16.22 38.36
N LEU A 41 -15.38 -17.08 38.98
CA LEU A 41 -14.63 -18.13 38.27
C LEU A 41 -15.54 -19.11 37.54
N GLU A 42 -16.64 -19.53 38.19
CA GLU A 42 -17.66 -20.40 37.58
C GLU A 42 -18.34 -19.72 36.39
N ALA A 43 -18.71 -18.44 36.52
CA ALA A 43 -19.28 -17.68 35.41
C ALA A 43 -18.28 -17.59 34.24
N GLN A 44 -17.01 -17.28 34.49
CA GLN A 44 -15.97 -17.21 33.46
C GLN A 44 -15.78 -18.57 32.76
N ALA A 45 -15.75 -19.66 33.52
CA ALA A 45 -15.61 -21.02 33.00
C ALA A 45 -16.82 -21.46 32.16
N ASN A 46 -18.05 -21.16 32.61
CA ASN A 46 -19.28 -21.46 31.87
C ASN A 46 -19.40 -20.67 30.56
N HIS A 47 -18.78 -19.49 30.47
CA HIS A 47 -18.63 -18.74 29.22
C HIS A 47 -17.43 -19.19 28.37
N GLY A 48 -16.78 -20.30 28.72
CA GLY A 48 -15.69 -20.90 27.95
C GLY A 48 -14.35 -20.18 28.05
N ARG A 49 -14.13 -19.36 29.10
CA ARG A 49 -12.86 -18.63 29.29
C ARG A 49 -11.86 -19.47 30.07
N ASP A 50 -10.67 -19.68 29.50
CA ASP A 50 -9.59 -20.48 30.11
C ASP A 50 -9.09 -19.94 31.46
N ILE A 51 -9.24 -18.63 31.71
CA ILE A 51 -8.93 -18.02 33.02
C ILE A 51 -9.83 -18.55 34.15
N GLY A 52 -11.13 -18.79 33.86
CA GLY A 52 -12.06 -19.35 34.83
C GLY A 52 -11.72 -20.81 35.15
N LEU A 53 -11.40 -21.60 34.11
CA LEU A 53 -10.95 -22.98 34.27
C LEU A 53 -9.69 -23.08 35.14
N ARG A 54 -8.71 -22.20 34.91
CA ARG A 54 -7.48 -22.12 35.73
C ARG A 54 -7.77 -21.81 37.19
N GLY A 55 -8.62 -20.81 37.47
CA GLY A 55 -8.99 -20.48 38.85
C GLY A 55 -9.75 -21.62 39.54
N LEU A 56 -10.65 -22.32 38.85
CA LEU A 56 -11.31 -23.51 39.40
C LEU A 56 -10.34 -24.65 39.69
N GLU A 57 -9.31 -24.84 38.85
CA GLU A 57 -8.25 -25.82 39.10
C GLU A 57 -7.43 -25.44 40.34
N GLU A 58 -7.15 -24.15 40.55
CA GLU A 58 -6.48 -23.68 41.76
C GLU A 58 -7.33 -23.92 43.02
N LEU A 59 -8.64 -23.61 43.00
CA LEU A 59 -9.54 -23.91 44.11
C LEU A 59 -9.55 -25.41 44.46
N ARG A 60 -9.52 -26.27 43.44
CA ARG A 60 -9.38 -27.72 43.64
C ARG A 60 -8.05 -28.07 44.32
N ARG A 61 -6.93 -27.48 43.91
CA ARG A 61 -5.62 -27.70 44.56
C ARG A 61 -5.62 -27.23 46.02
N LEU A 62 -6.24 -26.08 46.31
CA LEU A 62 -6.40 -25.61 47.70
C LEU A 62 -7.21 -26.59 48.54
N SER A 63 -8.29 -27.16 47.99
CA SER A 63 -9.07 -28.21 48.67
C SER A 63 -8.24 -29.47 48.95
N GLU A 64 -7.39 -29.90 48.03
CA GLU A 64 -6.47 -31.04 48.24
C GLU A 64 -5.42 -30.73 49.32
N LEU A 65 -4.89 -29.51 49.37
CA LEU A 65 -3.97 -29.05 50.41
C LEU A 65 -4.64 -28.98 51.80
N ALA A 66 -5.92 -28.60 51.86
CA ALA A 66 -6.71 -28.61 53.08
C ALA A 66 -6.95 -30.05 53.59
N LYS A 67 -7.32 -30.98 52.71
CA LYS A 67 -7.50 -32.41 53.05
C LYS A 67 -6.23 -33.07 53.59
N THR A 68 -5.07 -32.63 53.13
CA THR A 68 -3.77 -33.11 53.63
C THR A 68 -3.29 -32.40 54.90
N GLY A 69 -4.13 -31.53 55.49
CA GLY A 69 -3.86 -30.84 56.76
C GLY A 69 -2.80 -29.74 56.66
N LYS A 70 -2.48 -29.25 55.44
CA LYS A 70 -1.47 -28.20 55.25
C LYS A 70 -2.02 -26.79 55.51
N ILE A 71 -3.32 -26.60 55.31
CA ILE A 71 -4.07 -25.36 55.52
C ILE A 71 -5.46 -25.66 56.08
N GLU A 72 -6.10 -24.65 56.66
CA GLU A 72 -7.54 -24.63 56.88
C GLU A 72 -8.18 -23.83 55.73
N LEU A 73 -9.21 -24.38 55.07
CA LEU A 73 -9.88 -23.74 53.94
C LEU A 73 -11.36 -23.57 54.25
N GLU A 74 -11.87 -22.35 54.07
CA GLU A 74 -13.26 -21.99 54.32
C GLU A 74 -13.79 -21.11 53.19
N TYR A 75 -15.07 -21.27 52.86
CA TYR A 75 -15.76 -20.43 51.89
C TYR A 75 -16.77 -19.54 52.62
N VAL A 76 -16.68 -18.23 52.45
CA VAL A 76 -17.42 -17.24 53.24
C VAL A 76 -17.99 -16.14 52.34
N GLY A 77 -19.03 -15.45 52.80
CA GLY A 77 -19.59 -14.28 52.14
C GLY A 77 -20.84 -14.60 51.31
N ILE A 78 -21.41 -13.56 50.71
CA ILE A 78 -22.63 -13.64 49.92
C ILE A 78 -22.29 -14.07 48.50
N ARG A 79 -22.97 -15.10 48.00
CA ARG A 79 -22.84 -15.51 46.60
C ARG A 79 -23.61 -14.55 45.69
N PRO A 80 -22.96 -13.82 44.77
CA PRO A 80 -23.64 -12.92 43.84
C PRO A 80 -24.48 -13.72 42.83
N ASN A 81 -25.58 -13.11 42.36
CA ASN A 81 -26.41 -13.71 41.32
C ASN A 81 -25.83 -13.45 39.91
N LEU A 82 -26.32 -14.18 38.90
CA LEU A 82 -25.81 -14.08 37.52
C LEU A 82 -25.96 -12.68 36.91
N ASP A 83 -27.00 -11.94 37.29
CA ASP A 83 -27.24 -10.59 36.77
C ASP A 83 -26.24 -9.59 37.36
N GLN A 84 -25.92 -9.70 38.66
CA GLN A 84 -24.88 -8.93 39.32
C GLN A 84 -23.51 -9.22 38.71
N ILE A 85 -23.19 -10.47 38.38
CA ILE A 85 -21.92 -10.84 37.74
C ILE A 85 -21.81 -10.26 36.31
N LYS A 86 -22.93 -10.16 35.58
CA LYS A 86 -22.96 -9.63 34.21
C LYS A 86 -23.02 -8.10 34.14
N LEU A 87 -23.70 -7.46 35.09
CA LEU A 87 -23.97 -6.03 35.11
C LEU A 87 -22.96 -5.23 35.95
N ALA A 88 -22.27 -5.88 36.89
CA ALA A 88 -21.16 -5.27 37.61
C ALA A 88 -20.01 -5.02 36.63
N GLY A 89 -19.66 -3.75 36.42
CA GLY A 89 -18.26 -3.44 36.12
C GLY A 89 -17.40 -4.04 37.24
N GLY A 90 -16.22 -4.59 36.92
CA GLY A 90 -15.44 -5.46 37.83
C GLY A 90 -15.34 -5.02 39.31
N GLY A 91 -15.45 -3.72 39.58
CA GLY A 91 -15.41 -3.14 40.92
C GLY A 91 -16.45 -3.61 41.96
N GLU A 92 -17.64 -4.10 41.59
CA GLU A 92 -18.66 -4.49 42.57
C GLU A 92 -18.39 -5.88 43.19
N ILE A 93 -17.97 -6.84 42.38
CA ILE A 93 -17.50 -8.16 42.85
C ILE A 93 -16.26 -7.97 43.72
N ASP A 94 -15.33 -7.14 43.26
CA ASP A 94 -14.14 -6.75 43.98
C ASP A 94 -14.43 -6.12 45.35
N ALA A 95 -15.52 -5.34 45.46
CA ALA A 95 -15.97 -4.79 46.74
C ALA A 95 -16.45 -5.88 47.69
N MET A 96 -17.26 -6.83 47.22
CA MET A 96 -17.73 -7.95 48.05
C MET A 96 -16.57 -8.79 48.61
N ILE A 97 -15.50 -8.96 47.83
CA ILE A 97 -14.29 -9.67 48.28
C ILE A 97 -13.58 -8.87 49.39
N ARG A 98 -13.43 -7.55 49.22
CA ARG A 98 -12.81 -6.67 50.25
C ARG A 98 -13.64 -6.61 51.53
N ASP A 99 -14.97 -6.59 51.42
CA ASP A 99 -15.86 -6.55 52.58
C ASP A 99 -15.67 -7.79 53.47
N VAL A 100 -15.54 -8.98 52.87
CA VAL A 100 -15.22 -10.22 53.61
C VAL A 100 -13.87 -10.11 54.32
N ALA A 101 -12.85 -9.52 53.67
CA ALA A 101 -11.55 -9.32 54.30
C ALA A 101 -11.62 -8.34 55.48
N LEU A 102 -12.43 -7.29 55.36
CA LEU A 102 -12.57 -6.23 56.36
C LEU A 102 -13.34 -6.72 57.59
N GLU A 103 -14.44 -7.45 57.38
CA GLU A 103 -15.24 -8.09 58.44
C GLU A 103 -14.42 -9.08 59.27
N LEU A 104 -13.50 -9.81 58.63
CA LEU A 104 -12.67 -10.82 59.28
C LEU A 104 -11.35 -10.28 59.85
N GLY A 105 -11.03 -9.00 59.59
CA GLY A 105 -9.70 -8.44 59.90
C GLY A 105 -8.57 -9.24 59.25
N ALA A 106 -8.80 -9.77 58.05
CA ALA A 106 -7.92 -10.68 57.35
C ALA A 106 -6.79 -9.95 56.62
N SER A 107 -5.67 -10.63 56.39
CA SER A 107 -4.69 -10.20 55.40
C SER A 107 -5.26 -10.45 54.00
N PHE A 108 -5.26 -9.43 53.15
CA PHE A 108 -5.83 -9.44 51.82
C PHE A 108 -4.75 -9.67 50.75
N LEU A 109 -4.90 -10.71 49.93
CA LEU A 109 -3.91 -11.11 48.93
C LEU A 109 -4.44 -10.82 47.52
N THR A 110 -3.74 -9.97 46.77
CA THR A 110 -4.15 -9.57 45.41
C THR A 110 -2.97 -9.42 44.45
N SER A 111 -3.19 -9.70 43.16
CA SER A 111 -2.25 -9.41 42.06
C SER A 111 -2.73 -8.25 41.19
N ASP A 112 -3.89 -7.69 41.49
CA ASP A 112 -4.43 -6.47 40.90
C ASP A 112 -3.94 -5.22 41.66
N GLN A 113 -3.29 -4.31 40.93
CA GLN A 113 -2.72 -3.09 41.50
C GLN A 113 -3.79 -2.10 41.96
N VAL A 114 -4.92 -2.01 41.25
CA VAL A 114 -6.04 -1.15 41.61
C VAL A 114 -6.69 -1.70 42.87
N GLN A 115 -6.94 -3.01 42.91
CA GLN A 115 -7.52 -3.69 44.05
C GLN A 115 -6.67 -3.53 45.32
N SER A 116 -5.34 -3.68 45.21
CA SER A 116 -4.39 -3.45 46.32
C SER A 116 -4.48 -2.04 46.87
N ARG A 117 -4.44 -1.02 45.99
CA ARG A 117 -4.49 0.38 46.42
C ARG A 117 -5.82 0.73 47.09
N VAL A 118 -6.94 0.22 46.56
CA VAL A 118 -8.26 0.45 47.15
C VAL A 118 -8.35 -0.23 48.53
N ALA A 119 -7.89 -1.48 48.64
CA ALA A 119 -7.89 -2.21 49.90
C ALA A 119 -6.99 -1.54 50.97
N GLU A 120 -5.79 -1.08 50.60
CA GLU A 120 -4.91 -0.30 51.49
C GLU A 120 -5.58 0.99 51.96
N ALA A 121 -6.25 1.72 51.08
CA ALA A 121 -6.99 2.93 51.42
C ALA A 121 -8.19 2.66 52.35
N MET A 122 -8.78 1.46 52.29
CA MET A 122 -9.84 1.00 53.20
C MET A 122 -9.28 0.49 54.55
N GLY A 123 -7.96 0.47 54.73
CA GLY A 123 -7.31 0.04 55.98
C GLY A 123 -7.12 -1.48 56.10
N LEU A 124 -7.20 -2.23 55.00
CA LEU A 124 -6.87 -3.66 54.98
C LEU A 124 -5.34 -3.86 55.02
N ASP A 125 -4.91 -4.95 55.64
CA ASP A 125 -3.52 -5.43 55.56
C ASP A 125 -3.33 -6.15 54.23
N VAL A 126 -2.71 -5.47 53.24
CA VAL A 126 -2.64 -5.95 51.86
C VAL A 126 -1.28 -6.54 51.55
N GLU A 127 -1.28 -7.76 51.05
CA GLU A 127 -0.15 -8.40 50.41
C GLU A 127 -0.32 -8.33 48.88
N TYR A 128 0.33 -7.35 48.26
CA TYR A 128 0.34 -7.24 46.79
C TYR A 128 1.41 -8.15 46.18
N VAL A 129 0.98 -9.08 45.34
CA VAL A 129 1.87 -9.98 44.61
C VAL A 129 1.86 -9.59 43.14
N ARG A 130 2.95 -9.00 42.66
CA ARG A 130 3.09 -8.66 41.24
C ARG A 130 2.74 -9.89 40.38
N PRO A 131 1.88 -9.75 39.36
CA PRO A 131 1.60 -10.81 38.42
C PRO A 131 2.93 -11.32 37.86
N GLN A 132 3.20 -12.62 38.00
CA GLN A 132 4.25 -13.22 37.20
C GLN A 132 3.75 -13.19 35.77
N ARG A 133 4.25 -12.23 34.97
CA ARG A 133 4.22 -12.41 33.52
C ARG A 133 4.99 -13.71 33.28
N GLU A 134 4.28 -14.79 32.96
CA GLU A 134 4.93 -16.02 32.56
C GLU A 134 5.99 -15.66 31.52
N ALA A 135 7.18 -16.25 31.63
CA ALA A 135 8.17 -16.10 30.58
C ALA A 135 7.48 -16.47 29.27
N ILE A 136 7.50 -15.55 28.31
CA ILE A 136 6.82 -15.69 27.03
C ILE A 136 7.35 -16.98 26.37
N LYS A 137 6.59 -18.08 26.46
CA LYS A 137 6.98 -19.36 25.86
C LYS A 137 7.05 -19.18 24.35
N PRO A 138 8.06 -19.71 23.64
CA PRO A 138 8.18 -19.59 22.19
C PRO A 138 6.90 -20.07 21.50
N LEU A 139 6.46 -19.35 20.48
CA LEU A 139 5.19 -19.63 19.82
C LEU A 139 5.35 -20.87 18.95
N SER A 140 4.42 -21.82 19.04
CA SER A 140 4.42 -23.00 18.17
C SER A 140 4.39 -22.64 16.68
N LEU A 141 3.94 -21.42 16.33
CA LEU A 141 3.97 -20.87 14.98
C LEU A 141 5.39 -20.56 14.49
N GLU A 142 6.29 -20.14 15.38
CA GLU A 142 7.66 -19.70 15.04
C GLU A 142 8.48 -20.84 14.42
N LYS A 143 8.19 -22.12 14.75
CA LYS A 143 8.87 -23.29 14.19
C LYS A 143 8.74 -23.41 12.66
N TYR A 144 7.72 -22.78 12.07
CA TYR A 144 7.49 -22.78 10.63
C TYR A 144 8.29 -21.69 9.90
N PHE A 145 8.87 -20.74 10.63
CA PHE A 145 9.62 -19.63 10.08
C PHE A 145 11.13 -19.90 10.11
N THR A 146 11.76 -19.70 8.96
CA THR A 146 13.22 -19.54 8.79
C THR A 146 13.53 -18.10 8.40
N GLU A 147 14.80 -17.71 8.29
CA GLU A 147 15.20 -16.35 7.89
C GLU A 147 14.65 -15.94 6.51
N ASP A 148 14.51 -16.89 5.60
CA ASP A 148 14.02 -16.71 4.22
C ASP A 148 12.51 -16.97 4.05
N THR A 149 11.78 -17.24 5.15
CA THR A 149 10.33 -17.47 5.10
C THR A 149 9.56 -16.15 5.11
N LEU A 150 8.86 -15.86 4.02
CA LEU A 150 8.03 -14.65 3.86
C LEU A 150 6.65 -14.82 4.52
N SER A 151 6.03 -15.97 4.32
CA SER A 151 4.73 -16.28 4.91
C SER A 151 4.54 -17.78 5.13
N VAL A 152 3.74 -18.12 6.13
CA VAL A 152 3.31 -19.47 6.48
C VAL A 152 1.80 -19.55 6.33
N HIS A 153 1.32 -20.63 5.71
CA HIS A 153 -0.09 -20.90 5.42
C HIS A 153 -0.47 -22.25 6.00
N LEU A 154 -1.38 -22.26 6.97
CA LEU A 154 -1.82 -23.44 7.70
C LEU A 154 -3.34 -23.57 7.54
N LYS A 155 -3.82 -24.63 6.88
CA LYS A 155 -5.25 -24.85 6.63
C LYS A 155 -5.67 -26.26 7.03
N GLU A 156 -6.86 -26.36 7.59
CA GLU A 156 -7.48 -27.64 7.97
C GLU A 156 -7.55 -28.59 6.77
N GLY A 157 -7.11 -29.84 6.96
CA GLY A 157 -7.08 -30.85 5.91
C GLY A 157 -5.99 -30.65 4.84
N ALA A 158 -5.15 -29.63 4.98
CA ALA A 158 -4.03 -29.37 4.08
C ALA A 158 -2.67 -29.54 4.80
N VAL A 159 -1.64 -29.86 4.02
CA VAL A 159 -0.25 -29.84 4.52
C VAL A 159 0.18 -28.39 4.79
N PRO A 160 0.96 -28.14 5.86
CA PRO A 160 1.47 -26.79 6.12
C PRO A 160 2.40 -26.32 4.99
N MET A 161 2.23 -25.08 4.52
CA MET A 161 3.00 -24.50 3.43
C MET A 161 3.68 -23.20 3.86
N ALA A 162 4.81 -22.87 3.24
CA ALA A 162 5.45 -21.56 3.36
C ALA A 162 5.84 -20.98 2.00
N LYS A 163 5.77 -19.66 1.86
CA LYS A 163 6.46 -18.94 0.78
C LYS A 163 7.87 -18.61 1.23
N ARG A 164 8.88 -19.12 0.53
CA ARG A 164 10.31 -18.90 0.83
C ARG A 164 11.03 -18.25 -0.34
N GLY A 165 11.94 -17.32 -0.04
CA GLY A 165 12.74 -16.60 -1.03
C GLY A 165 12.79 -15.10 -0.76
N ARG A 166 13.04 -14.31 -1.81
CA ARG A 166 13.07 -12.84 -1.75
C ARG A 166 11.82 -12.26 -2.42
N VAL A 167 11.52 -11.00 -2.15
CA VAL A 167 10.44 -10.30 -2.85
C VAL A 167 10.74 -10.29 -4.35
N GLY A 168 9.82 -10.81 -5.15
CA GLY A 168 9.97 -10.98 -6.60
C GLY A 168 10.51 -12.34 -7.05
N ASP A 169 11.15 -13.11 -6.16
CA ASP A 169 11.68 -14.45 -6.44
C ASP A 169 11.45 -15.38 -5.24
N PHE A 170 10.29 -16.03 -5.22
CA PHE A 170 9.87 -16.92 -4.13
C PHE A 170 9.23 -18.20 -4.67
N SER A 171 9.30 -19.26 -3.87
CA SER A 171 8.66 -20.55 -4.13
C SER A 171 7.77 -20.97 -2.96
N LEU A 172 6.71 -21.72 -3.26
CA LEU A 172 5.82 -22.29 -2.25
C LEU A 172 6.33 -23.68 -1.87
N VAL A 173 6.70 -23.87 -0.61
CA VAL A 173 7.37 -25.07 -0.09
C VAL A 173 6.47 -25.76 0.94
N ARG A 174 6.42 -27.09 0.90
CA ARG A 174 5.75 -27.92 1.92
C ARG A 174 6.61 -27.99 3.18
N LEU A 175 6.02 -27.72 4.34
CA LEU A 175 6.70 -27.76 5.65
C LEU A 175 6.53 -29.10 6.37
N GLY A 176 5.68 -29.99 5.85
CA GLY A 176 5.42 -31.30 6.43
C GLY A 176 4.70 -32.22 5.44
N GLU A 177 4.62 -33.50 5.82
CA GLU A 177 4.05 -34.55 4.96
C GLU A 177 2.58 -34.84 5.26
N ARG A 178 2.13 -34.55 6.49
CA ARG A 178 0.75 -34.83 6.93
C ARG A 178 -0.14 -33.58 6.90
N PRO A 179 -1.43 -33.73 6.56
CA PRO A 179 -2.42 -32.69 6.74
C PRO A 179 -2.57 -32.25 8.20
N LEU A 180 -2.90 -30.98 8.41
CA LEU A 180 -3.23 -30.42 9.71
C LEU A 180 -4.68 -30.75 10.08
N SER A 181 -4.88 -31.11 11.35
CA SER A 181 -6.22 -31.31 11.90
C SER A 181 -6.82 -30.00 12.43
N GLU A 182 -8.15 -29.93 12.51
CA GLU A 182 -8.86 -28.80 13.11
C GLU A 182 -8.39 -28.52 14.54
N ARG A 183 -8.15 -29.58 15.33
CA ARG A 183 -7.70 -29.48 16.71
C ARG A 183 -6.35 -28.78 16.82
N GLU A 184 -5.38 -29.15 15.98
CA GLU A 184 -4.05 -28.54 15.99
C GLU A 184 -4.11 -27.05 15.66
N LEU A 185 -4.93 -26.67 14.68
CA LEU A 185 -5.11 -25.28 14.30
C LEU A 185 -5.87 -24.49 15.37
N ARG A 186 -6.83 -25.12 16.07
CA ARG A 186 -7.57 -24.51 17.16
C ARG A 186 -6.67 -24.25 18.37
N ASP A 187 -5.79 -25.20 18.69
CA ASP A 187 -4.80 -25.06 19.76
C ASP A 187 -3.79 -23.95 19.42
N LEU A 188 -3.30 -23.92 18.17
CA LEU A 188 -2.42 -22.86 17.68
C LEU A 188 -3.10 -21.48 17.68
N SER A 189 -4.36 -21.41 17.26
CA SER A 189 -5.18 -20.19 17.29
C SER A 189 -5.27 -19.65 18.72
N ARG A 190 -5.61 -20.50 19.69
CA ARG A 190 -5.67 -20.15 21.11
C ARG A 190 -4.33 -19.61 21.62
N GLU A 191 -3.23 -20.29 21.30
CA GLU A 191 -1.88 -19.86 21.67
C GLU A 191 -1.55 -18.46 21.12
N ILE A 192 -1.90 -18.18 19.85
CA ILE A 192 -1.70 -16.86 19.24
C ILE A 192 -2.53 -15.79 19.97
N TYR A 193 -3.79 -16.08 20.31
CA TYR A 193 -4.65 -15.14 21.06
C TYR A 193 -4.11 -14.87 22.47
N GLU A 194 -3.68 -15.90 23.18
CA GLU A 194 -3.08 -15.76 24.52
C GLU A 194 -1.82 -14.92 24.45
N ARG A 195 -0.96 -15.18 23.45
CA ARG A 195 0.23 -14.38 23.24
C ARG A 195 -0.11 -12.93 22.90
N ALA A 196 -1.07 -12.68 22.02
CA ALA A 196 -1.45 -11.32 21.63
C ALA A 196 -1.96 -10.47 22.81
N LYS A 197 -2.44 -11.10 23.90
CA LYS A 197 -2.84 -10.42 25.14
C LYS A 197 -1.70 -10.26 26.14
N ALA A 198 -0.73 -11.18 26.14
CA ALA A 198 0.37 -11.20 27.09
C ALA A 198 1.60 -10.41 26.62
N ASP A 199 1.82 -10.34 25.31
CA ASP A 199 2.95 -9.68 24.68
C ASP A 199 2.69 -8.17 24.59
N PRO A 200 3.58 -7.31 25.11
CA PRO A 200 3.46 -5.86 24.97
C PRO A 200 3.44 -5.37 23.50
N GLU A 201 4.03 -6.12 22.57
CA GLU A 201 4.03 -5.84 21.14
C GLU A 201 2.93 -6.61 20.37
N GLY A 202 2.05 -7.31 21.09
CA GLY A 202 0.90 -8.02 20.55
C GLY A 202 -0.39 -7.23 20.69
N TYR A 203 -1.22 -7.20 19.64
CA TYR A 203 -2.59 -6.71 19.74
C TYR A 203 -3.49 -7.30 18.65
N VAL A 204 -4.80 -7.33 18.92
CA VAL A 204 -5.81 -7.70 17.92
C VAL A 204 -6.13 -6.44 17.09
N GLU A 205 -5.78 -6.45 15.81
CA GLU A 205 -6.01 -5.34 14.88
C GLU A 205 -7.48 -5.26 14.45
N MET A 206 -8.08 -6.42 14.16
CA MET A 206 -9.47 -6.52 13.74
C MET A 206 -10.04 -7.87 14.17
N GLU A 207 -11.27 -7.86 14.68
CA GLU A 207 -12.06 -9.07 14.90
C GLU A 207 -13.45 -8.89 14.29
N LYS A 208 -13.82 -9.80 13.38
CA LYS A 208 -15.13 -9.90 12.74
C LYS A 208 -15.64 -11.33 12.84
N MET A 209 -16.91 -11.53 12.50
CA MET A 209 -17.53 -12.86 12.53
C MET A 209 -16.80 -13.82 11.59
N GLY A 210 -15.97 -14.70 12.17
CA GLY A 210 -15.19 -15.69 11.43
C GLY A 210 -13.81 -15.24 10.94
N ALA A 211 -13.37 -14.00 11.19
CA ALA A 211 -12.08 -13.50 10.73
C ALA A 211 -11.41 -12.60 11.77
N THR A 212 -10.13 -12.85 12.05
CA THR A 212 -9.34 -12.06 13.00
C THR A 212 -7.97 -11.76 12.43
N ILE A 213 -7.52 -10.52 12.58
CA ILE A 213 -6.15 -10.08 12.25
C ILE A 213 -5.46 -9.71 13.56
N ILE A 214 -4.31 -10.33 13.81
CA ILE A 214 -3.50 -10.17 15.01
C ILE A 214 -2.12 -9.70 14.58
N GLN A 215 -1.66 -8.59 15.14
CA GLN A 215 -0.28 -8.16 15.05
C GLN A 215 0.48 -8.73 16.24
N LEU A 216 1.59 -9.41 15.98
CA LEU A 216 2.41 -10.01 17.03
C LEU A 216 3.91 -9.85 16.72
N GLY A 217 4.54 -8.89 17.39
CA GLY A 217 5.90 -8.47 17.06
C GLY A 217 5.98 -8.07 15.58
N PRO A 218 6.92 -8.61 14.79
CA PRO A 218 6.99 -8.34 13.36
C PRO A 218 6.00 -9.15 12.52
N MET A 219 5.23 -10.09 13.08
CA MET A 219 4.34 -10.95 12.31
C MET A 219 2.91 -10.41 12.27
N ARG A 220 2.32 -10.41 11.07
CA ARG A 220 0.89 -10.19 10.89
C ARG A 220 0.19 -11.52 10.65
N ILE A 221 -0.72 -11.89 11.53
CA ILE A 221 -1.38 -13.20 11.56
C ILE A 221 -2.87 -13.02 11.29
N ALA A 222 -3.35 -13.58 10.18
CA ALA A 222 -4.76 -13.70 9.87
C ALA A 222 -5.28 -15.08 10.26
N ILE A 223 -6.39 -15.12 10.99
CA ILE A 223 -7.08 -16.34 11.40
C ILE A 223 -8.49 -16.29 10.81
N ALA A 224 -8.85 -17.28 9.99
CA ALA A 224 -10.17 -17.42 9.39
C ALA A 224 -10.84 -18.71 9.85
N LYS A 225 -12.13 -18.66 10.17
CA LYS A 225 -12.94 -19.81 10.59
C LYS A 225 -14.36 -19.74 10.00
N PRO A 226 -15.08 -20.88 9.91
CA PRO A 226 -16.48 -20.88 9.51
C PRO A 226 -17.33 -19.91 10.36
N PRO A 227 -18.29 -19.18 9.76
CA PRO A 227 -18.79 -19.31 8.38
C PRO A 227 -18.01 -18.51 7.31
N PHE A 228 -16.97 -17.76 7.68
CA PHE A 228 -16.23 -16.91 6.74
C PHE A 228 -15.32 -17.70 5.78
N SER A 229 -14.76 -18.81 6.27
CA SER A 229 -13.97 -19.78 5.50
C SER A 229 -14.62 -21.17 5.51
N ASP A 230 -14.17 -22.03 4.59
CA ASP A 230 -14.59 -23.44 4.47
C ASP A 230 -14.00 -24.36 5.54
N GLY A 231 -12.97 -23.91 6.25
CA GLY A 231 -12.35 -24.59 7.39
C GLY A 231 -11.47 -23.63 8.18
N LEU A 232 -10.85 -24.09 9.26
CA LEU A 232 -9.95 -23.24 10.04
C LEU A 232 -8.65 -22.98 9.25
N GLU A 233 -8.26 -21.71 9.13
CA GLU A 233 -7.05 -21.28 8.42
C GLU A 233 -6.29 -20.24 9.25
N ILE A 234 -4.96 -20.38 9.29
CA ILE A 234 -4.03 -19.41 9.89
C ILE A 234 -2.98 -19.08 8.84
N THR A 235 -2.92 -17.81 8.44
CA THR A 235 -1.87 -17.26 7.58
C THR A 235 -1.04 -16.25 8.37
N ALA A 236 0.27 -16.46 8.45
CA ALA A 236 1.19 -15.57 9.15
C ALA A 236 2.22 -15.02 8.16
N VAL A 237 2.40 -13.71 8.14
CA VAL A 237 3.31 -13.01 7.21
C VAL A 237 4.35 -12.26 8.01
N ARG A 238 5.62 -12.36 7.59
CA ARG A 238 6.71 -11.53 8.09
C ARG A 238 7.05 -10.48 7.02
N PRO A 239 7.09 -9.18 7.36
CA PRO A 239 7.58 -8.14 6.46
C PRO A 239 8.99 -8.45 5.97
N VAL A 240 9.24 -8.25 4.68
CA VAL A 240 10.54 -8.53 4.06
C VAL A 240 11.30 -7.22 3.86
N ALA A 241 12.54 -7.22 4.35
CA ALA A 241 13.61 -6.24 4.12
C ALA A 241 13.37 -4.80 4.66
N LYS A 242 14.17 -4.44 5.67
CA LYS A 242 14.60 -3.05 5.86
C LYS A 242 15.47 -2.68 4.66
N VAL A 243 14.99 -1.79 3.81
CA VAL A 243 15.81 -1.23 2.73
C VAL A 243 16.51 0.00 3.29
N ASN A 244 17.84 0.01 3.27
CA ASN A 244 18.60 1.18 3.70
C ASN A 244 18.32 2.33 2.72
N PHE A 245 17.98 3.52 3.24
CA PHE A 245 17.78 4.73 2.43
C PHE A 245 18.98 5.02 1.49
N ASP A 246 20.19 4.62 1.86
CA ASP A 246 21.41 4.75 1.05
C ASP A 246 21.36 3.98 -0.29
N SER A 247 20.52 2.95 -0.41
CA SER A 247 20.44 2.17 -1.65
C SER A 247 19.60 2.83 -2.74
N TYR A 248 18.91 3.94 -2.44
CA TYR A 248 18.09 4.64 -3.41
C TYR A 248 18.90 5.64 -4.24
N ARG A 249 18.51 5.78 -5.52
CA ARG A 249 18.98 6.85 -6.41
C ARG A 249 18.58 8.21 -5.82
N HIS A 250 19.43 9.23 -5.99
CA HIS A 250 19.27 10.59 -5.43
C HIS A 250 19.28 10.69 -3.90
N ASN A 251 19.87 9.71 -3.20
CA ASN A 251 19.87 9.73 -1.75
C ASN A 251 20.56 10.99 -1.19
N LEU A 252 21.65 11.47 -1.78
CA LEU A 252 22.43 12.59 -1.22
C LEU A 252 21.64 13.90 -1.32
N GLU A 253 21.03 14.14 -2.46
CA GLU A 253 20.26 15.34 -2.74
C GLU A 253 18.95 15.35 -1.93
N LEU A 254 18.25 14.22 -1.85
CA LEU A 254 17.06 14.09 -1.00
C LEU A 254 17.41 14.27 0.48
N LYS A 255 18.55 13.71 0.93
CA LYS A 255 19.06 13.89 2.31
C LYS A 255 19.39 15.33 2.65
N ALA A 256 20.01 16.05 1.72
CA ALA A 256 20.30 17.47 1.88
C ALA A 256 19.00 18.25 2.01
N ARG A 257 18.04 17.99 1.13
CA ARG A 257 16.72 18.64 1.14
C ARG A 257 15.94 18.39 2.43
N LEU A 258 15.96 17.16 2.93
CA LEU A 258 15.35 16.78 4.21
C LEU A 258 16.00 17.46 5.43
N LYS A 259 17.25 17.91 5.33
CA LYS A 259 17.97 18.62 6.41
C LYS A 259 17.74 20.13 6.42
N GLU A 260 17.41 20.72 5.27
CA GLU A 260 17.28 22.19 5.14
C GLU A 260 16.08 22.77 5.89
N GLY A 261 15.07 21.96 6.22
CA GLY A 261 13.95 22.39 7.03
C GLY A 261 12.74 21.48 6.92
N GLN A 262 11.75 21.72 7.79
CA GLN A 262 10.45 21.05 7.78
C GLN A 262 9.76 21.32 6.44
N ARG A 263 9.61 20.26 5.63
CA ARG A 263 9.13 20.28 4.25
C ARG A 263 7.88 19.41 4.08
N GLY A 264 7.18 19.61 2.97
CA GLY A 264 6.04 18.81 2.58
C GLY A 264 6.40 17.88 1.41
N ILE A 265 6.42 16.58 1.66
CA ILE A 265 6.85 15.58 0.68
C ILE A 265 5.70 14.60 0.41
N LEU A 266 5.38 14.35 -0.85
CA LEU A 266 4.52 13.24 -1.24
C LEU A 266 5.32 12.12 -1.87
N ILE A 267 5.22 10.93 -1.29
CA ILE A 267 5.75 9.69 -1.85
C ILE A 267 4.64 9.05 -2.69
N ALA A 268 4.79 9.07 -4.00
CA ALA A 268 3.81 8.67 -4.98
C ALA A 268 4.22 7.39 -5.73
N GLY A 269 3.25 6.63 -6.25
CA GLY A 269 3.54 5.44 -7.05
C GLY A 269 2.44 4.37 -7.01
N PRO A 270 2.45 3.41 -7.95
CA PRO A 270 1.44 2.36 -8.03
C PRO A 270 1.34 1.51 -6.74
N PRO A 271 0.22 0.85 -6.44
CA PRO A 271 0.13 -0.10 -5.33
C PRO A 271 1.26 -1.15 -5.40
N GLY A 272 1.84 -1.50 -4.25
CA GLY A 272 2.95 -2.46 -4.19
C GLY A 272 4.31 -1.96 -4.71
N SER A 273 4.46 -0.67 -5.04
CA SER A 273 5.72 -0.13 -5.57
C SER A 273 6.85 0.04 -4.54
N GLY A 274 6.61 -0.23 -3.25
CA GLY A 274 7.62 -0.05 -2.19
C GLY A 274 7.59 1.32 -1.49
N LYS A 275 6.48 2.07 -1.58
CA LYS A 275 6.34 3.41 -0.97
C LYS A 275 6.48 3.41 0.54
N SER A 276 5.74 2.57 1.25
CA SER A 276 5.81 2.49 2.71
C SER A 276 7.19 2.05 3.18
N THR A 277 7.88 1.19 2.42
CA THR A 277 9.28 0.82 2.67
C THR A 277 10.22 2.02 2.55
N PHE A 278 10.07 2.83 1.50
CA PHE A 278 10.85 4.06 1.35
C PHE A 278 10.51 5.09 2.44
N ALA A 279 9.24 5.25 2.79
CA ALA A 279 8.79 6.14 3.86
C ALA A 279 9.42 5.73 5.21
N ALA A 280 9.47 4.43 5.52
CA ALA A 280 10.16 3.91 6.70
C ALA A 280 11.66 4.22 6.69
N GLY A 281 12.33 4.08 5.53
CA GLY A 281 13.73 4.45 5.36
C GLY A 281 13.99 5.96 5.57
N VAL A 282 13.08 6.83 5.09
CA VAL A 282 13.13 8.27 5.36
C VAL A 282 12.95 8.55 6.86
N ALA A 283 12.03 7.84 7.53
CA ALA A 283 11.79 7.95 8.97
C ALA A 283 13.07 7.68 9.77
N GLU A 284 13.75 6.58 9.46
CA GLU A 284 14.98 6.16 10.12
C GLU A 284 16.12 7.15 9.87
N TYR A 285 16.24 7.67 8.64
CA TYR A 285 17.22 8.72 8.33
C TYR A 285 16.97 10.03 9.09
N LEU A 286 15.71 10.48 9.17
CA LEU A 286 15.35 11.68 9.92
C LEU A 286 15.62 11.52 11.42
N LEU A 287 15.31 10.34 11.97
CA LEU A 287 15.67 9.99 13.35
C LEU A 287 17.19 10.05 13.56
N ALA A 288 17.98 9.50 12.63
CA ALA A 288 19.44 9.56 12.67
C ALA A 288 19.99 11.01 12.58
N CYS A 289 19.21 11.94 12.03
CA CYS A 289 19.51 13.37 12.03
C CYS A 289 19.05 14.09 13.31
N ASN A 290 18.59 13.34 14.32
CA ASN A 290 18.04 13.82 15.60
C ASN A 290 16.71 14.59 15.49
N TYR A 291 15.91 14.33 14.45
CA TYR A 291 14.54 14.84 14.37
C TYR A 291 13.56 13.94 15.14
N VAL A 292 12.55 14.54 15.77
CA VAL A 292 11.43 13.82 16.38
C VAL A 292 10.43 13.43 15.30
N VAL A 293 10.42 12.15 14.95
CA VAL A 293 9.54 11.58 13.92
C VAL A 293 8.39 10.82 14.57
N LYS A 294 7.17 11.00 14.04
CA LYS A 294 5.97 10.23 14.39
C LYS A 294 5.30 9.70 13.11
N THR A 295 4.46 8.68 13.21
CA THR A 295 3.68 8.18 12.06
C THR A 295 2.18 8.23 12.34
N LEU A 296 1.40 8.42 11.28
CA LEU A 296 -0.04 8.34 11.20
C LEU A 296 -0.38 7.27 10.16
N GLU A 297 -1.02 6.18 10.58
CA GLU A 297 -1.25 5.03 9.70
C GLU A 297 -2.43 4.19 10.17
N SER A 298 -3.10 3.54 9.22
CA SER A 298 -4.28 2.72 9.47
C SER A 298 -4.37 1.60 8.43
N PRO A 299 -3.85 0.39 8.72
CA PRO A 299 -3.27 -0.07 9.98
C PRO A 299 -1.80 0.35 10.19
N ARG A 300 -1.23 0.04 11.37
CA ARG A 300 0.19 0.28 11.69
C ARG A 300 1.10 -0.75 11.04
N ASP A 301 1.37 -0.54 9.74
CA ASP A 301 2.15 -1.46 8.91
C ASP A 301 3.60 -0.99 8.68
N LEU A 302 3.92 0.30 8.90
CA LEU A 302 5.28 0.83 8.76
C LEU A 302 6.25 0.12 9.71
N GLN A 303 7.42 -0.24 9.18
CA GLN A 303 8.48 -0.92 9.93
C GLN A 303 9.54 0.10 10.35
N VAL A 304 9.38 0.68 11.54
CA VAL A 304 10.24 1.74 12.06
C VAL A 304 10.86 1.36 13.42
N PRO A 305 11.99 1.98 13.82
CA PRO A 305 12.58 1.77 15.15
C PRO A 305 11.62 2.18 16.28
N SER A 306 11.81 1.60 17.48
CA SER A 306 10.99 1.84 18.67
C SER A 306 10.95 3.30 19.15
N GLU A 307 11.94 4.08 18.76
CA GLU A 307 12.08 5.52 19.01
C GLU A 307 11.04 6.35 18.24
N ILE A 308 10.51 5.81 17.13
CA ILE A 308 9.45 6.43 16.32
C ILE A 308 8.10 5.91 16.81
N THR A 309 7.26 6.81 17.32
CA THR A 309 5.93 6.43 17.80
C THR A 309 4.92 6.38 16.66
N GLN A 310 4.18 5.27 16.58
CA GLN A 310 3.18 5.03 15.55
C GLN A 310 1.75 5.24 16.08
N TYR A 311 1.02 6.19 15.48
CA TYR A 311 -0.35 6.51 15.86
C TYR A 311 -1.35 5.90 14.88
N ALA A 312 -2.32 5.19 15.45
CA ALA A 312 -3.51 4.72 14.76
C ALA A 312 -4.64 5.79 14.86
N PRO A 313 -5.79 5.60 14.18
CA PRO A 313 -6.94 6.48 14.35
C PRO A 313 -7.42 6.52 15.81
N LEU A 314 -7.39 7.70 16.44
CA LEU A 314 -7.90 7.93 17.77
C LEU A 314 -9.43 8.00 17.69
N GLU A 315 -10.12 7.17 18.47
CA GLU A 315 -11.59 7.05 18.41
C GLU A 315 -12.12 6.74 16.99
N GLY A 316 -11.29 6.08 16.16
CA GLY A 316 -11.63 5.78 14.77
C GLY A 316 -11.42 6.93 13.78
N SER A 317 -10.85 8.06 14.20
CA SER A 317 -10.57 9.22 13.35
C SER A 317 -9.07 9.55 13.28
N MET A 318 -8.54 9.67 12.06
CA MET A 318 -7.17 10.18 11.84
C MET A 318 -7.06 11.68 12.14
N GLU A 319 -8.14 12.43 11.95
CA GLU A 319 -8.21 13.86 12.27
C GLU A 319 -7.96 14.07 13.77
N ALA A 320 -8.60 13.28 14.62
CA ALA A 320 -8.42 13.35 16.07
C ALA A 320 -6.98 13.03 16.49
N SER A 321 -6.33 12.05 15.84
CA SER A 321 -4.92 11.76 16.08
C SER A 321 -4.02 12.93 15.68
N ALA A 322 -4.33 13.58 14.55
CA ALA A 322 -3.57 14.73 14.08
C ALA A 322 -3.74 15.96 14.99
N ASP A 323 -4.94 16.22 15.52
CA ASP A 323 -5.19 17.31 16.48
C ASP A 323 -4.32 17.17 17.73
N ILE A 324 -4.13 15.95 18.22
CA ILE A 324 -3.20 15.68 19.33
C ILE A 324 -1.74 15.93 18.90
N LEU A 325 -1.36 15.51 17.69
CA LEU A 325 -0.01 15.75 17.17
C LEU A 325 0.30 17.24 16.99
N LEU A 326 -0.69 18.08 16.68
CA LEU A 326 -0.54 19.54 16.65
C LEU A 326 -0.19 20.14 18.01
N LEU A 327 -0.60 19.50 19.12
CA LEU A 327 -0.22 19.89 20.48
C LEU A 327 1.18 19.41 20.84
N VAL A 328 1.56 18.21 20.38
CA VAL A 328 2.90 17.62 20.62
C VAL A 328 3.98 18.31 19.77
N ARG A 329 3.63 18.78 18.57
CA ARG A 329 4.51 19.41 17.57
C ARG A 329 5.78 18.61 17.28
N PRO A 330 5.65 17.39 16.69
CA PRO A 330 6.83 16.67 16.21
C PRO A 330 7.51 17.45 15.07
N ASP A 331 8.79 17.18 14.82
CA ASP A 331 9.51 17.76 13.68
C ASP A 331 8.97 17.23 12.36
N TYR A 332 8.72 15.92 12.29
CA TYR A 332 8.14 15.27 11.13
C TYR A 332 7.03 14.29 11.52
N THR A 333 6.00 14.24 10.68
CA THR A 333 4.98 13.19 10.70
C THR A 333 4.89 12.51 9.34
N ILE A 334 4.99 11.18 9.36
CA ILE A 334 4.77 10.34 8.18
C ILE A 334 3.32 9.90 8.19
N TYR A 335 2.57 10.26 7.16
CA TYR A 335 1.20 9.82 6.98
C TYR A 335 1.17 8.73 5.91
N ASP A 336 1.07 7.46 6.33
CA ASP A 336 0.91 6.34 5.40
C ASP A 336 -0.55 6.25 4.92
N GLU A 337 -0.71 6.09 3.61
CA GLU A 337 -1.99 5.99 2.90
C GLU A 337 -2.91 7.24 2.96
N VAL A 338 -2.44 8.38 2.41
CA VAL A 338 -3.28 9.57 2.19
C VAL A 338 -4.18 9.35 0.97
N ARG A 339 -5.49 9.23 1.20
CA ARG A 339 -6.44 8.81 0.15
C ARG A 339 -7.71 9.66 0.06
N LYS A 340 -8.32 9.96 1.20
CA LYS A 340 -9.59 10.69 1.31
C LYS A 340 -9.34 12.18 1.36
N THR A 341 -10.38 12.97 1.06
CA THR A 341 -10.30 14.44 1.13
C THR A 341 -9.85 14.94 2.50
N ARG A 342 -10.35 14.33 3.57
CA ARG A 342 -9.98 14.64 4.96
C ARG A 342 -8.50 14.41 5.23
N ASP A 343 -7.94 13.31 4.74
CA ASP A 343 -6.51 13.00 4.91
C ASP A 343 -5.62 14.11 4.30
N PHE A 344 -6.01 14.66 3.14
CA PHE A 344 -5.30 15.79 2.52
C PHE A 344 -5.46 17.11 3.28
N GLN A 345 -6.62 17.33 3.92
CA GLN A 345 -6.85 18.50 4.78
C GLN A 345 -5.99 18.41 6.04
N VAL A 346 -5.99 17.26 6.73
CA VAL A 346 -5.09 16.98 7.85
C VAL A 346 -3.63 17.20 7.47
N PHE A 347 -3.22 16.68 6.31
CA PHE A 347 -1.88 16.88 5.80
C PHE A 347 -1.52 18.36 5.64
N ALA A 348 -2.43 19.14 5.06
CA ALA A 348 -2.26 20.58 4.88
C ALA A 348 -2.20 21.33 6.22
N ASP A 349 -3.13 21.06 7.14
CA ASP A 349 -3.22 21.74 8.43
C ASP A 349 -1.97 21.47 9.28
N MET A 350 -1.51 20.22 9.33
CA MET A 350 -0.26 19.87 10.01
C MET A 350 0.94 20.60 9.40
N ARG A 351 1.00 20.66 8.07
CA ARG A 351 2.10 21.31 7.37
C ARG A 351 2.13 22.82 7.61
N LEU A 352 0.97 23.48 7.56
CA LEU A 352 0.81 24.91 7.82
C LEU A 352 1.07 25.26 9.29
N ALA A 353 0.84 24.33 10.22
CA ALA A 353 1.22 24.47 11.62
C ALA A 353 2.74 24.33 11.87
N GLY A 354 3.52 24.06 10.82
CA GLY A 354 4.98 23.96 10.87
C GLY A 354 5.49 22.52 11.02
N VAL A 355 4.64 21.49 11.05
CA VAL A 355 5.14 20.10 11.10
C VAL A 355 5.63 19.69 9.71
N GLY A 356 6.81 19.07 9.62
CA GLY A 356 7.27 18.46 8.38
C GLY A 356 6.40 17.25 8.03
N MET A 357 5.85 17.20 6.81
CA MET A 357 4.87 16.18 6.45
C MET A 357 5.40 15.31 5.31
N ILE A 358 5.31 13.98 5.50
CA ILE A 358 5.67 12.99 4.46
C ILE A 358 4.46 12.10 4.23
N GLY A 359 3.80 12.26 3.08
CA GLY A 359 2.53 11.60 2.78
C GLY A 359 2.70 10.52 1.74
N VAL A 360 2.18 9.32 1.98
CA VAL A 360 2.20 8.23 1.00
C VAL A 360 0.91 8.22 0.20
N VAL A 361 1.02 8.34 -1.12
CA VAL A 361 -0.12 8.48 -2.04
C VAL A 361 -0.01 7.44 -3.16
N HIS A 362 -1.13 6.81 -3.51
CA HIS A 362 -1.18 5.97 -4.72
C HIS A 362 -1.32 6.82 -5.97
N ALA A 363 -0.43 6.68 -6.94
CA ALA A 363 -0.49 7.45 -8.18
C ALA A 363 0.12 6.64 -9.32
N ASN A 364 -0.44 6.73 -10.52
CA ASN A 364 0.13 6.08 -11.70
C ASN A 364 1.14 6.99 -12.39
N LYS A 365 1.00 8.31 -12.24
CA LYS A 365 1.99 9.30 -12.69
C LYS A 365 2.38 10.23 -11.53
N PRO A 366 3.59 10.82 -11.55
CA PRO A 366 4.02 11.77 -10.52
C PRO A 366 3.05 12.94 -10.31
N ILE A 367 2.58 13.55 -11.40
CA ILE A 367 1.67 14.72 -11.35
C ILE A 367 0.31 14.40 -10.71
N ASP A 368 -0.16 13.15 -10.81
CA ASP A 368 -1.45 12.73 -10.23
C ASP A 368 -1.44 12.88 -8.70
N ALA A 369 -0.26 12.84 -8.06
CA ALA A 369 -0.13 13.06 -6.62
C ALA A 369 -0.50 14.49 -6.22
N LEU A 370 -0.05 15.49 -6.99
CA LEU A 370 -0.40 16.91 -6.77
C LEU A 370 -1.83 17.21 -7.19
N GLN A 371 -2.33 16.57 -8.25
CA GLN A 371 -3.73 16.73 -8.67
C GLN A 371 -4.72 16.31 -7.57
N ARG A 372 -4.33 15.43 -6.65
CA ARG A 372 -5.15 15.09 -5.49
C ARG A 372 -5.27 16.21 -4.46
N LEU A 373 -4.44 17.24 -4.49
CA LEU A 373 -4.63 18.43 -3.65
C LEU A 373 -5.60 19.43 -4.27
N LEU A 374 -5.82 19.36 -5.58
CA LEU A 374 -6.71 20.27 -6.29
C LEU A 374 -8.14 20.17 -5.79
N GLY A 375 -8.75 21.34 -5.53
CA GLY A 375 -10.11 21.46 -4.98
C GLY A 375 -10.23 21.06 -3.50
N ARG A 376 -9.12 20.71 -2.84
CA ARG A 376 -9.04 20.41 -1.40
C ARG A 376 -8.21 21.44 -0.66
N VAL A 377 -7.20 21.98 -1.32
CA VAL A 377 -6.32 23.05 -0.85
C VAL A 377 -6.31 24.14 -1.91
N ASP A 378 -6.25 25.40 -1.48
CA ASP A 378 -6.10 26.54 -2.39
C ASP A 378 -4.83 26.41 -3.23
N LEU A 379 -4.92 26.70 -4.53
CA LEU A 379 -3.82 26.53 -5.47
C LEU A 379 -2.54 27.24 -4.97
N GLY A 380 -2.65 28.47 -4.47
CA GLY A 380 -1.49 29.23 -3.97
C GLY A 380 -0.83 28.63 -2.71
N MET A 381 -1.54 27.77 -1.96
CA MET A 381 -1.00 27.10 -0.77
C MET A 381 -0.31 25.77 -1.09
N ILE A 382 -0.57 25.17 -2.25
CA ILE A 382 -0.02 23.85 -2.59
C ILE A 382 1.50 23.79 -2.41
N PRO A 383 2.32 24.76 -2.87
CA PRO A 383 3.78 24.69 -2.69
C PRO A 383 4.23 24.80 -1.22
N GLN A 384 3.41 25.37 -0.34
CA GLN A 384 3.67 25.40 1.10
C GLN A 384 3.30 24.08 1.78
N VAL A 385 2.27 23.42 1.24
CA VAL A 385 1.79 22.12 1.73
C VAL A 385 2.65 20.97 1.21
N VAL A 386 3.01 20.98 -0.07
CA VAL A 386 3.87 20.00 -0.74
C VAL A 386 4.83 20.71 -1.67
N ASP A 387 6.11 20.68 -1.33
CA ASP A 387 7.20 21.24 -2.14
C ASP A 387 7.97 20.17 -2.92
N THR A 388 7.74 18.88 -2.65
CA THR A 388 8.44 17.77 -3.31
C THR A 388 7.54 16.56 -3.52
N VAL A 389 7.64 15.95 -4.70
CA VAL A 389 7.02 14.66 -5.01
C VAL A 389 8.10 13.65 -5.38
N VAL A 390 8.16 12.54 -4.64
CA VAL A 390 9.06 11.42 -4.93
C VAL A 390 8.24 10.30 -5.53
N PHE A 391 8.53 9.93 -6.77
CA PHE A 391 7.82 8.85 -7.46
C PHE A 391 8.61 7.54 -7.39
N ILE A 392 7.94 6.49 -6.93
CA ILE A 392 8.53 5.18 -6.67
C ILE A 392 7.84 4.12 -7.52
N GLU A 393 8.66 3.38 -8.26
CA GLU A 393 8.23 2.26 -9.09
C GLU A 393 9.18 1.08 -8.89
N LYS A 394 8.62 -0.12 -8.68
CA LYS A 394 9.38 -1.38 -8.47
C LYS A 394 10.47 -1.29 -7.38
N GLY A 395 10.23 -0.51 -6.33
CA GLY A 395 11.16 -0.36 -5.21
C GLY A 395 12.31 0.61 -5.47
N GLU A 396 12.28 1.39 -6.55
CA GLU A 396 13.29 2.41 -6.87
C GLU A 396 12.65 3.79 -7.03
N VAL A 397 13.40 4.84 -6.70
CA VAL A 397 13.02 6.23 -7.00
C VAL A 397 13.27 6.47 -8.49
N THR A 398 12.20 6.59 -9.27
CA THR A 398 12.29 6.79 -10.72
C THR A 398 12.18 8.26 -11.12
N LYS A 399 11.57 9.11 -10.28
CA LYS A 399 11.48 10.55 -10.53
C LYS A 399 11.31 11.34 -9.24
N VAL A 400 11.87 12.55 -9.21
CA VAL A 400 11.64 13.54 -8.15
C VAL A 400 11.19 14.84 -8.81
N LEU A 401 10.10 15.42 -8.32
CA LEU A 401 9.56 16.68 -8.80
C LEU A 401 9.59 17.74 -7.70
N ASP A 402 9.94 18.96 -8.11
CA ASP A 402 9.89 20.16 -7.29
C ASP A 402 8.67 21.00 -7.62
N VAL A 403 8.06 21.56 -6.59
CA VAL A 403 6.83 22.34 -6.71
C VAL A 403 7.10 23.76 -6.23
N GLU A 404 7.00 24.72 -7.14
CA GLU A 404 7.31 26.12 -6.87
C GLU A 404 6.14 27.03 -7.21
N PHE A 405 5.96 28.08 -6.41
CA PHE A 405 5.06 29.17 -6.72
C PHE A 405 5.80 30.25 -7.51
N VAL A 406 5.30 30.62 -8.68
CA VAL A 406 5.82 31.74 -9.46
C VAL A 406 4.67 32.58 -10.02
N VAL A 407 4.95 33.87 -10.26
CA VAL A 407 4.05 34.74 -11.01
C VAL A 407 4.61 34.90 -12.41
N ARG A 408 3.95 34.29 -13.41
CA ARG A 408 4.35 34.38 -14.81
C ARG A 408 3.15 34.23 -15.76
N VAL A 409 3.39 34.45 -17.05
CA VAL A 409 2.42 34.12 -18.09
C VAL A 409 2.48 32.61 -18.33
N PRO A 410 1.37 31.86 -18.18
CA PRO A 410 1.37 30.42 -18.42
C PRO A 410 1.73 30.05 -19.85
N THR A 411 2.33 28.88 -20.03
CA THR A 411 2.70 28.31 -21.32
C THR A 411 1.46 28.18 -22.20
N GLY A 412 1.48 28.82 -23.38
CA GLY A 412 0.36 28.83 -24.33
C GLY A 412 -0.51 30.09 -24.30
N MET A 413 -0.24 31.05 -23.40
CA MET A 413 -0.85 32.38 -23.41
C MET A 413 0.14 33.43 -23.94
N VAL A 414 -0.36 34.45 -24.66
CA VAL A 414 0.48 35.39 -25.42
C VAL A 414 0.48 36.81 -24.83
N GLU A 415 -0.54 37.20 -24.07
CA GLU A 415 -0.66 38.56 -23.53
C GLU A 415 -0.02 38.70 -22.14
N ALA A 416 0.85 39.71 -21.97
CA ALA A 416 1.58 39.95 -20.73
C ALA A 416 0.68 40.38 -19.55
N ASP A 417 -0.50 40.94 -19.83
CA ASP A 417 -1.51 41.30 -18.83
C ASP A 417 -2.23 40.07 -18.22
N LEU A 418 -1.87 38.86 -18.66
CA LEU A 418 -2.38 37.58 -18.13
C LEU A 418 -1.48 36.97 -17.04
N ALA A 419 -0.43 37.67 -16.61
CA ALA A 419 0.46 37.21 -15.54
C ALA A 419 -0.36 36.88 -14.29
N ARG A 420 -0.24 35.64 -13.84
CA ARG A 420 -1.06 35.09 -12.75
C ARG A 420 -0.22 34.19 -11.85
N PRO A 421 -0.71 33.86 -10.65
CA PRO A 421 -0.17 32.78 -9.85
C PRO A 421 -0.15 31.47 -10.65
N VAL A 422 1.04 30.90 -10.84
CA VAL A 422 1.25 29.60 -11.48
C VAL A 422 2.09 28.75 -10.54
N ILE A 423 1.65 27.52 -10.30
CA ILE A 423 2.50 26.50 -9.73
C ILE A 423 3.29 25.87 -10.86
N VAL A 424 4.60 25.88 -10.77
CA VAL A 424 5.49 25.21 -11.71
C VAL A 424 6.01 23.95 -11.06
N VAL A 425 5.85 22.84 -11.76
CA VAL A 425 6.35 21.54 -11.35
C VAL A 425 7.56 21.21 -12.21
N LYS A 426 8.72 21.13 -11.58
CA LYS A 426 10.02 20.93 -12.22
C LYS A 426 10.54 19.53 -11.99
N ASP A 427 11.25 18.98 -12.96
CA ASP A 427 12.07 17.80 -12.74
C ASP A 427 13.29 18.18 -11.89
N PHE A 428 13.47 17.50 -10.77
CA PHE A 428 14.51 17.83 -9.78
C PHE A 428 15.93 17.61 -10.34
N GLU A 429 16.12 16.61 -11.21
CA GLU A 429 17.44 16.29 -11.76
C GLU A 429 17.88 17.32 -12.80
N THR A 430 16.96 17.75 -13.66
CA THR A 430 17.26 18.61 -14.81
C THR A 430 16.93 20.09 -14.55
N GLY A 431 16.16 20.40 -13.51
CA GLY A 431 15.63 21.74 -13.23
C GLY A 431 14.60 22.22 -14.25
N ALA A 432 14.13 21.34 -15.13
CA ALA A 432 13.25 21.69 -16.24
C ALA A 432 11.79 21.73 -15.82
N ASP A 433 11.05 22.74 -16.26
CA ASP A 433 9.60 22.80 -16.09
C ASP A 433 8.93 21.66 -16.88
N GLU A 434 8.16 20.84 -16.18
CA GLU A 434 7.40 19.73 -16.79
C GLU A 434 5.91 19.97 -16.82
N TYR A 435 5.38 20.64 -15.79
CA TYR A 435 3.97 20.97 -15.69
C TYR A 435 3.77 22.37 -15.10
N GLU A 436 2.68 23.00 -15.50
CA GLU A 436 2.16 24.21 -14.91
C GLU A 436 0.74 23.97 -14.41
N MET A 437 0.41 24.53 -13.25
CA MET A 437 -0.93 24.51 -12.69
C MET A 437 -1.37 25.94 -12.42
N TYR A 438 -2.49 26.35 -13.00
CA TYR A 438 -3.01 27.71 -12.87
C TYR A 438 -4.53 27.74 -13.01
N THR A 439 -5.13 28.81 -12.49
CA THR A 439 -6.57 29.03 -12.61
C THR A 439 -6.90 29.70 -13.95
N TYR A 440 -7.91 29.17 -14.63
CA TYR A 440 -8.49 29.75 -15.84
C TYR A 440 -10.01 29.81 -15.67
N GLY A 441 -10.56 31.02 -15.51
CA GLY A 441 -11.94 31.19 -15.08
C GLY A 441 -12.12 30.67 -13.65
N GLU A 442 -13.06 29.76 -13.44
CA GLU A 442 -13.31 29.08 -12.15
C GLU A 442 -12.67 27.69 -12.08
N GLU A 443 -11.98 27.24 -13.14
CA GLU A 443 -11.39 25.91 -13.21
C GLU A 443 -9.86 25.96 -13.01
N ILE A 444 -9.32 24.89 -12.42
CA ILE A 444 -7.86 24.69 -12.29
C ILE A 444 -7.40 23.82 -13.45
N VAL A 445 -6.46 24.34 -14.24
CA VAL A 445 -5.87 23.65 -15.39
C VAL A 445 -4.49 23.14 -15.02
N VAL A 446 -4.19 21.88 -15.40
CA VAL A 446 -2.86 21.29 -15.31
C VAL A 446 -2.32 21.05 -16.72
N MET A 447 -1.30 21.80 -17.11
CA MET A 447 -0.75 21.79 -18.47
C MET A 447 0.66 21.19 -18.46
N PRO A 448 0.94 20.14 -19.25
CA PRO A 448 2.33 19.73 -19.47
C PRO A 448 3.06 20.80 -20.27
N VAL A 449 4.25 21.15 -19.82
CA VAL A 449 5.17 22.03 -20.55
C VAL A 449 5.85 21.17 -21.61
N CYS A 450 5.26 21.13 -22.82
CA CYS A 450 5.92 20.49 -23.94
C CYS A 450 7.18 21.29 -24.30
N ARG A 451 8.35 20.64 -24.28
CA ARG A 451 9.55 21.07 -25.03
C ARG A 451 9.37 20.83 -26.54
N ASP A 452 8.20 21.14 -27.07
CA ASP A 452 8.00 21.31 -28.50
C ASP A 452 7.96 22.81 -28.73
N ASP A 453 8.80 23.33 -29.63
CA ASP A 453 8.76 24.72 -30.12
C ASP A 453 7.41 25.10 -30.79
N LYS A 454 6.40 24.22 -30.75
CA LYS A 454 5.12 24.37 -31.41
C LYS A 454 4.04 24.76 -30.41
N LYS A 455 3.63 26.04 -30.47
CA LYS A 455 2.59 26.64 -29.62
C LYS A 455 1.32 25.78 -29.58
N PRO A 456 0.57 25.71 -28.45
CA PRO A 456 -0.71 25.01 -28.39
C PRO A 456 -1.74 25.47 -29.43
N SER A 457 -1.71 26.76 -29.80
CA SER A 457 -2.50 27.33 -30.91
C SER A 457 -2.18 26.66 -32.25
N TRP A 458 -0.93 26.25 -32.48
CA TRP A 458 -0.51 25.55 -33.69
C TRP A 458 -1.10 24.15 -33.77
N ARG A 459 -1.32 23.46 -32.65
CA ARG A 459 -2.00 22.15 -32.66
C ARG A 459 -3.46 22.26 -33.10
N LEU A 460 -4.16 23.30 -32.65
CA LEU A 460 -5.55 23.58 -33.07
C LEU A 460 -5.60 24.01 -34.54
N ALA A 461 -4.73 24.93 -34.95
CA ALA A 461 -4.61 25.39 -36.33
C ALA A 461 -4.25 24.23 -37.28
N SER A 462 -3.26 23.40 -36.93
CA SER A 462 -2.87 22.22 -37.71
C SER A 462 -4.03 21.25 -37.88
N ARG A 463 -4.86 21.02 -36.86
CA ARG A 463 -6.04 20.14 -36.96
C ARG A 463 -7.09 20.67 -37.92
N GLU A 464 -7.32 21.98 -37.95
CA GLU A 464 -8.29 22.60 -38.86
C GLU A 464 -7.77 22.58 -40.30
N ILE A 465 -6.47 22.86 -40.49
CA ILE A 465 -5.79 22.73 -41.79
C ILE A 465 -5.84 21.28 -42.28
N GLU A 466 -5.55 20.30 -41.41
CA GLU A 466 -5.62 18.88 -41.74
C GLU A 466 -7.03 18.47 -42.18
N LYS A 467 -8.06 18.95 -41.49
CA LYS A 467 -9.45 18.67 -41.83
C LYS A 467 -9.81 19.23 -43.21
N GLU A 468 -9.46 20.48 -43.51
CA GLU A 468 -9.77 21.10 -44.79
C GLU A 468 -8.98 20.47 -45.95
N ILE A 469 -7.72 20.11 -45.71
CA ILE A 469 -6.83 19.50 -46.72
C ILE A 469 -7.19 18.04 -46.97
N SER A 470 -7.73 17.34 -45.97
CA SER A 470 -8.22 15.96 -46.14
C SER A 470 -9.34 15.83 -47.17
N HIS A 471 -10.12 16.89 -47.42
CA HIS A 471 -11.12 16.91 -48.49
C HIS A 471 -10.49 17.00 -49.89
N HIS A 472 -9.26 17.49 -49.99
CA HIS A 472 -8.59 17.81 -51.24
C HIS A 472 -7.47 16.82 -51.62
N VAL A 473 -6.90 16.09 -50.64
CA VAL A 473 -5.82 15.11 -50.84
C VAL A 473 -6.33 13.68 -50.63
N ARG A 474 -5.97 12.76 -51.54
CA ARG A 474 -6.12 11.31 -51.33
C ARG A 474 -4.75 10.71 -50.98
N GLY A 475 -4.46 10.51 -49.69
CA GLY A 475 -3.21 9.90 -49.24
C GLY A 475 -2.63 10.55 -47.99
N PRO A 476 -1.48 10.05 -47.48
CA PRO A 476 -0.83 10.63 -46.31
C PRO A 476 -0.24 12.00 -46.66
N PHE A 477 -0.56 13.00 -45.86
CA PHE A 477 0.03 14.33 -45.94
C PHE A 477 0.51 14.76 -44.55
N LYS A 478 1.45 15.70 -44.50
CA LYS A 478 1.98 16.27 -43.25
C LYS A 478 1.85 17.79 -43.29
N VAL A 479 1.24 18.35 -42.26
CA VAL A 479 1.14 19.81 -42.06
C VAL A 479 2.22 20.26 -41.09
N GLU A 480 2.89 21.35 -41.43
CA GLU A 480 3.94 21.96 -40.62
C GLU A 480 3.73 23.47 -40.52
N MET A 481 3.39 23.95 -39.33
CA MET A 481 3.25 25.39 -39.07
C MET A 481 4.63 26.05 -39.10
N LEU A 482 4.77 27.13 -39.89
CA LEU A 482 5.98 27.96 -39.93
C LEU A 482 5.84 29.20 -39.04
N THR A 483 4.65 29.80 -38.99
CA THR A 483 4.33 30.97 -38.16
C THR A 483 2.87 30.90 -37.70
N ASP A 484 2.41 31.87 -36.90
CA ASP A 484 1.00 31.98 -36.51
C ASP A 484 0.05 32.24 -37.70
N SER A 485 0.59 32.61 -38.87
CA SER A 485 -0.16 32.93 -40.08
C SER A 485 0.34 32.23 -41.35
N SER A 486 1.21 31.21 -41.23
CA SER A 486 1.69 30.44 -42.39
C SER A 486 2.00 28.98 -42.08
N ALA A 487 1.67 28.07 -42.99
CA ALA A 487 1.98 26.64 -42.90
C ALA A 487 2.53 26.06 -44.21
N VAL A 488 3.30 24.98 -44.10
CA VAL A 488 3.75 24.15 -45.22
C VAL A 488 3.01 22.82 -45.17
N ILE A 489 2.51 22.38 -46.31
CA ILE A 489 1.86 21.08 -46.47
C ILE A 489 2.72 20.22 -47.38
N HIS A 490 3.15 19.09 -46.85
CA HIS A 490 3.83 18.05 -47.61
C HIS A 490 2.82 17.05 -48.12
N VAL A 491 2.69 16.93 -49.44
CA VAL A 491 1.76 16.03 -50.13
C VAL A 491 2.51 15.14 -51.13
N PRO A 492 1.97 13.95 -51.46
CA PRO A 492 2.48 13.13 -52.55
C PRO A 492 2.59 13.92 -53.87
N GLN A 493 3.59 13.59 -54.69
CA GLN A 493 3.91 14.34 -55.91
C GLN A 493 2.75 14.35 -56.94
N ASP A 494 1.98 13.27 -56.99
CA ASP A 494 0.78 13.09 -57.82
C ASP A 494 -0.43 13.89 -57.32
N GLU A 495 -0.47 14.25 -56.03
CA GLU A 495 -1.56 15.02 -55.43
C GLU A 495 -1.24 16.53 -55.30
N ALA A 496 0.03 16.94 -55.37
CA ALA A 496 0.44 18.35 -55.28
C ALA A 496 -0.27 19.26 -56.30
N ALA A 497 -0.39 18.81 -57.55
CA ALA A 497 -1.07 19.56 -58.61
C ALA A 497 -2.58 19.74 -58.35
N ARG A 498 -3.20 18.79 -57.64
CA ARG A 498 -4.63 18.81 -57.32
C ARG A 498 -4.93 19.75 -56.16
N VAL A 499 -4.06 19.79 -55.14
CA VAL A 499 -4.18 20.73 -54.02
C VAL A 499 -4.02 22.17 -54.49
N ILE A 500 -3.03 22.45 -55.34
CA ILE A 500 -2.77 23.79 -55.89
C ILE A 500 -3.92 24.21 -56.84
N GLY A 501 -4.42 23.29 -57.67
CA GLY A 501 -5.49 23.53 -58.63
C GLY A 501 -5.04 24.33 -59.86
N LYS A 502 -5.92 24.43 -60.87
CA LYS A 502 -5.62 25.15 -62.13
C LYS A 502 -5.33 26.63 -61.85
N ALA A 503 -4.09 27.05 -62.13
CA ALA A 503 -3.58 28.40 -61.89
C ALA A 503 -3.67 28.86 -60.41
N GLY A 504 -3.56 27.94 -59.45
CA GLY A 504 -3.53 28.27 -58.01
C GLY A 504 -4.89 28.56 -57.37
N LYS A 505 -5.99 28.50 -58.13
CA LYS A 505 -7.32 28.87 -57.62
C LYS A 505 -7.79 28.07 -56.41
N ASN A 506 -7.38 26.81 -56.30
CA ASN A 506 -7.82 25.94 -55.23
C ASN A 506 -7.09 26.26 -53.92
N ILE A 507 -5.76 26.48 -53.99
CA ILE A 507 -4.99 26.89 -52.82
C ILE A 507 -5.41 28.29 -52.34
N ASP A 508 -5.64 29.24 -53.25
CA ASP A 508 -6.13 30.59 -52.90
C ASP A 508 -7.47 30.55 -52.13
N GLN A 509 -8.36 29.61 -52.48
CA GLN A 509 -9.64 29.43 -51.81
C GLN A 509 -9.48 28.84 -50.40
N ILE A 510 -8.57 27.86 -50.26
CA ILE A 510 -8.24 27.24 -48.98
C ILE A 510 -7.59 28.27 -48.04
N GLU A 511 -6.65 29.08 -48.54
CA GLU A 511 -6.00 30.16 -47.77
C GLU A 511 -7.00 31.21 -47.28
N ARG A 512 -7.98 31.60 -48.11
CA ARG A 512 -9.04 32.55 -47.70
C ARG A 512 -9.97 31.99 -46.64
N THR A 513 -10.27 30.70 -46.72
CA THR A 513 -11.14 30.02 -45.75
C THR A 513 -10.44 29.89 -44.39
N LEU A 514 -9.15 29.55 -44.40
CA LEU A 514 -8.35 29.33 -43.20
C LEU A 514 -7.69 30.61 -42.65
N GLY A 515 -7.71 31.71 -43.41
CA GLY A 515 -7.11 32.99 -43.01
C GLY A 515 -5.58 32.96 -42.88
N MET A 516 -4.91 32.07 -43.61
CA MET A 516 -3.50 31.72 -43.43
C MET A 516 -2.83 31.39 -44.77
N HIS A 517 -1.55 31.74 -44.94
CA HIS A 517 -0.77 31.38 -46.15
C HIS A 517 -0.32 29.91 -46.08
N ILE A 518 -0.50 29.16 -47.15
CA ILE A 518 -0.19 27.74 -47.28
C ILE A 518 0.78 27.50 -48.44
N ASP A 519 1.98 27.00 -48.13
CA ASP A 519 2.96 26.52 -49.10
C ASP A 519 2.80 25.01 -49.32
N VAL A 520 2.63 24.55 -50.56
CA VAL A 520 2.42 23.13 -50.90
C VAL A 520 3.69 22.56 -51.49
N ARG A 521 4.30 21.57 -50.81
CA ARG A 521 5.53 20.90 -51.24
C ARG A 521 5.28 19.44 -51.57
N ALA A 522 5.73 19.03 -52.75
CA ALA A 522 5.77 17.62 -53.11
C ALA A 522 6.79 16.90 -52.23
N ARG A 523 6.41 15.74 -51.70
CA ARG A 523 7.28 14.81 -50.98
C ARG A 523 7.39 13.53 -51.80
N GLU A 524 8.63 13.09 -52.04
CA GLU A 524 8.87 11.73 -52.54
C GLU A 524 8.50 10.74 -51.44
N GLU A 525 7.63 9.77 -51.74
CA GLU A 525 7.38 8.66 -50.83
C GLU A 525 8.70 7.88 -50.61
N PRO A 526 9.04 7.50 -49.36
CA PRO A 526 10.11 6.55 -49.17
C PRO A 526 9.73 5.24 -49.87
N GLY A 527 10.63 4.71 -50.70
CA GLY A 527 10.43 3.42 -51.36
C GLY A 527 10.05 2.33 -50.37
N LEU A 528 9.17 1.42 -50.80
CA LEU A 528 8.74 0.27 -50.00
C LEU A 528 9.97 -0.51 -49.49
N PRO A 529 9.99 -0.94 -48.22
CA PRO A 529 11.10 -1.71 -47.69
C PRO A 529 11.27 -3.01 -48.48
N ALA A 530 12.51 -3.34 -48.85
CA ALA A 530 12.81 -4.57 -49.58
C ALA A 530 12.37 -5.80 -48.73
N PRO A 531 11.59 -6.73 -49.30
CA PRO A 531 11.09 -7.89 -48.56
C PRO A 531 12.24 -8.82 -48.17
N ARG A 532 12.32 -9.17 -46.89
CA ARG A 532 13.27 -10.17 -46.41
C ARG A 532 12.60 -11.54 -46.40
N VAL A 533 13.18 -12.50 -47.12
CA VAL A 533 12.60 -13.85 -47.24
C VAL A 533 13.37 -14.85 -46.39
N GLU A 534 12.66 -15.60 -45.57
CA GLU A 534 13.19 -16.63 -44.70
C GLU A 534 12.59 -17.99 -45.05
N ASP A 535 13.48 -18.94 -45.34
CA ASP A 535 13.09 -20.29 -45.77
C ASP A 535 13.19 -21.29 -44.62
N THR A 536 12.04 -21.67 -44.03
CA THR A 536 12.00 -22.63 -42.90
C THR A 536 11.64 -24.05 -43.37
N SER A 537 11.72 -25.05 -42.49
CA SER A 537 11.38 -26.45 -42.84
C SER A 537 9.92 -26.65 -43.27
N LYS A 538 8.99 -25.80 -42.82
CA LYS A 538 7.54 -25.94 -43.09
C LYS A 538 6.93 -24.77 -43.88
N HIS A 539 7.51 -23.58 -43.81
CA HIS A 539 6.95 -22.35 -44.41
C HIS A 539 8.01 -21.51 -45.10
N LEU A 540 7.61 -20.80 -46.15
CA LEU A 540 8.32 -19.65 -46.69
C LEU A 540 7.74 -18.40 -46.02
N ILE A 541 8.57 -17.61 -45.34
CA ILE A 541 8.15 -16.41 -44.61
C ILE A 541 8.69 -15.19 -45.33
N ILE A 542 7.81 -14.25 -45.67
CA ILE A 542 8.18 -12.96 -46.26
C ILE A 542 7.95 -11.88 -45.20
N TRP A 543 9.02 -11.22 -44.80
CA TRP A 543 9.01 -10.15 -43.80
C TRP A 543 8.92 -8.78 -44.47
N LEU A 544 7.94 -8.00 -44.02
CA LEU A 544 7.60 -6.65 -44.48
C LEU A 544 7.44 -5.75 -43.25
N GLU A 545 8.56 -5.19 -42.80
CA GLU A 545 8.60 -4.33 -41.61
C GLU A 545 7.79 -3.06 -41.84
N GLY A 546 6.97 -2.69 -40.85
CA GLY A 546 6.15 -1.47 -40.90
C GLY A 546 4.85 -1.57 -41.72
N MET A 547 4.56 -2.70 -42.36
CA MET A 547 3.36 -2.90 -43.20
C MET A 547 2.28 -3.78 -42.57
N ALA A 548 2.29 -3.95 -41.24
CA ALA A 548 1.38 -4.86 -40.53
C ALA A 548 -0.10 -4.47 -40.75
N GLY A 549 -0.90 -5.41 -41.24
CA GLY A 549 -2.32 -5.20 -41.54
C GLY A 549 -2.62 -4.60 -42.92
N GLU A 550 -1.60 -4.22 -43.71
CA GLU A 550 -1.79 -3.78 -45.10
C GLU A 550 -1.99 -4.98 -46.04
N SER A 551 -2.76 -4.80 -47.11
CA SER A 551 -2.85 -5.76 -48.22
C SER A 551 -1.81 -5.44 -49.28
N VAL A 552 -1.05 -6.45 -49.68
CA VAL A 552 0.06 -6.31 -50.62
C VAL A 552 0.01 -7.37 -51.72
N ASP A 553 0.46 -6.98 -52.90
CA ASP A 553 0.69 -7.85 -54.05
C ASP A 553 2.16 -8.27 -54.08
N VAL A 554 2.40 -9.57 -54.06
CA VAL A 554 3.74 -10.17 -54.08
C VAL A 554 4.09 -10.58 -55.50
N PHE A 555 5.19 -10.05 -56.01
CA PHE A 555 5.75 -10.31 -57.33
C PHE A 555 7.03 -11.14 -57.21
N VAL A 556 7.31 -11.96 -58.21
CA VAL A 556 8.62 -12.57 -58.42
C VAL A 556 9.06 -12.18 -59.83
N GLY A 557 10.11 -11.36 -59.92
CA GLY A 557 10.40 -10.60 -61.14
C GLY A 557 9.23 -9.68 -61.51
N GLU A 558 8.82 -9.70 -62.78
CA GLU A 558 7.71 -8.86 -63.29
C GLU A 558 6.31 -9.50 -63.13
N GLU A 559 6.21 -10.75 -62.69
CA GLU A 559 4.92 -11.46 -62.61
C GLU A 559 4.30 -11.42 -61.19
N PRO A 560 3.00 -11.07 -61.06
CA PRO A 560 2.29 -11.16 -59.79
C PRO A 560 2.04 -12.63 -59.45
N VAL A 561 2.37 -13.01 -58.22
CA VAL A 561 2.16 -14.38 -57.73
C VAL A 561 0.89 -14.48 -56.89
N PHE A 562 0.69 -13.56 -55.94
CA PHE A 562 -0.51 -13.53 -55.10
C PHE A 562 -0.65 -12.23 -54.31
N THR A 563 -1.89 -11.96 -53.87
CA THR A 563 -2.22 -10.90 -52.92
C THR A 563 -2.37 -11.49 -51.53
N ALA A 564 -1.78 -10.85 -50.51
CA ALA A 564 -1.93 -11.26 -49.12
C ALA A 564 -1.95 -10.06 -48.17
N THR A 565 -2.59 -10.26 -47.02
CA THR A 565 -2.57 -9.30 -45.93
C THR A 565 -1.40 -9.62 -45.00
N VAL A 566 -0.60 -8.61 -44.66
CA VAL A 566 0.57 -8.75 -43.79
C VAL A 566 0.12 -9.01 -42.35
N GLY A 567 0.68 -10.03 -41.71
CA GLY A 567 0.38 -10.39 -40.33
C GLY A 567 0.77 -9.29 -39.32
N ARG A 568 0.25 -9.38 -38.09
CA ARG A 568 0.52 -8.39 -37.02
C ARG A 568 2.00 -8.23 -36.67
N ARG A 569 2.85 -9.21 -37.01
CA ARG A 569 4.31 -9.15 -36.80
C ARG A 569 5.08 -8.71 -38.05
N GLY A 570 4.38 -8.24 -39.09
CA GLY A 570 5.01 -7.88 -40.37
C GLY A 570 5.33 -9.09 -41.24
N ASP A 571 4.69 -10.24 -41.05
CA ASP A 571 5.01 -11.49 -41.76
C ASP A 571 3.88 -12.03 -42.63
N ILE A 572 4.24 -12.54 -43.82
CA ILE A 572 3.39 -13.36 -44.68
C ILE A 572 3.94 -14.78 -44.68
N ARG A 573 3.14 -15.76 -44.25
CA ARG A 573 3.55 -17.17 -44.18
C ARG A 573 2.88 -18.00 -45.25
N VAL A 574 3.67 -18.59 -46.13
CA VAL A 574 3.18 -19.51 -47.18
C VAL A 574 3.67 -20.92 -46.86
N ALA A 575 2.76 -21.88 -46.74
CA ALA A 575 3.14 -23.27 -46.50
C ALA A 575 3.90 -23.85 -47.71
N LYS A 576 5.05 -24.50 -47.48
CA LYS A 576 5.87 -25.09 -48.55
C LYS A 576 5.16 -26.17 -49.38
N SER A 577 4.13 -26.78 -48.81
CA SER A 577 3.28 -27.75 -49.52
C SER A 577 2.42 -27.13 -50.62
N SER A 578 2.15 -25.82 -50.56
CA SER A 578 1.38 -25.08 -51.56
C SER A 578 2.11 -24.99 -52.91
N GLU A 579 1.36 -25.09 -54.01
CA GLU A 579 1.89 -24.88 -55.35
C GLU A 579 2.50 -23.48 -55.53
N MET A 580 1.95 -22.48 -54.84
CA MET A 580 2.45 -21.10 -54.86
C MET A 580 3.85 -21.00 -54.26
N ALA A 581 4.09 -21.63 -53.10
CA ALA A 581 5.41 -21.67 -52.47
C ALA A 581 6.44 -22.39 -53.34
N LYS A 582 6.05 -23.51 -54.00
CA LYS A 582 6.93 -24.23 -54.92
C LYS A 582 7.32 -23.38 -56.13
N ARG A 583 6.38 -22.60 -56.68
CA ARG A 583 6.62 -21.68 -57.80
C ARG A 583 7.57 -20.55 -57.41
N ILE A 584 7.37 -19.94 -56.23
CA ILE A 584 8.24 -18.89 -55.69
C ILE A 584 9.66 -19.42 -55.45
N ILE A 585 9.81 -20.55 -54.76
CA ILE A 585 11.13 -21.16 -54.46
C ILE A 585 11.89 -21.53 -55.75
N LYS A 586 11.20 -22.02 -56.79
CA LYS A 586 11.82 -22.37 -58.07
C LYS A 586 12.38 -21.13 -58.79
N ARG A 587 11.65 -20.02 -58.78
CA ARG A 587 12.06 -18.75 -59.42
C ARG A 587 13.13 -18.01 -58.63
N MET A 588 13.05 -18.02 -57.30
CA MET A 588 14.15 -17.54 -56.45
C MET A 588 15.46 -18.28 -56.71
N LYS A 589 15.41 -19.62 -56.93
CA LYS A 589 16.60 -20.40 -57.31
C LYS A 589 17.12 -20.08 -58.71
N ALA A 590 16.29 -19.50 -59.58
CA ALA A 590 16.69 -19.02 -60.91
C ALA A 590 17.26 -17.59 -60.88
N GLY A 591 17.32 -16.95 -59.70
CA GLY A 591 17.88 -15.61 -59.51
C GLY A 591 16.87 -14.46 -59.60
N GLU A 592 15.57 -14.76 -59.65
CA GLU A 592 14.53 -13.72 -59.65
C GLU A 592 14.26 -13.18 -58.23
N GLU A 593 14.25 -11.86 -58.10
CA GLU A 593 13.97 -11.17 -56.84
C GLU A 593 12.47 -11.11 -56.53
N ILE A 594 12.15 -11.01 -55.24
CA ILE A 594 10.78 -10.81 -54.78
C ILE A 594 10.57 -9.31 -54.57
N GLU A 595 9.54 -8.78 -55.23
CA GLU A 595 9.09 -7.40 -55.04
C GLU A 595 7.70 -7.40 -54.42
N VAL A 596 7.40 -6.35 -53.65
CA VAL A 596 6.08 -6.19 -53.04
C VAL A 596 5.55 -4.81 -53.36
N LYS A 597 4.29 -4.74 -53.78
CA LYS A 597 3.57 -3.49 -54.05
C LYS A 597 2.31 -3.47 -53.18
N ARG A 598 1.89 -2.29 -52.72
CA ARG A 598 0.60 -2.14 -52.03
C ARG A 598 -0.51 -2.55 -52.99
N ALA A 599 -1.41 -3.42 -52.53
CA ALA A 599 -2.54 -3.85 -53.34
C ALA A 599 -3.45 -2.64 -53.60
N ARG A 600 -3.81 -2.39 -54.87
CA ARG A 600 -4.76 -1.32 -55.20
C ARG A 600 -6.13 -1.69 -54.64
N SER A 601 -6.70 -0.81 -53.83
CA SER A 601 -8.12 -0.88 -53.48
C SER A 601 -8.88 -0.33 -54.67
N ASP A 602 -9.61 -1.19 -55.38
CA ASP A 602 -10.62 -0.73 -56.33
C ASP A 602 -11.82 -0.09 -55.61
#